data_AF-A0A9D6DMI0-F1
#
_entry.id   AF-A0A9D6DMI0-F1
#
_cell.length_a   1.000
_cell.length_b   1.000
_cell.length_c   1.000
_cell.angle_alpha   90.00
_cell.angle_beta   90.00
_cell.angle_gamma   90.00
#
_symmetry.space_group_name_H-M   'P 1'
#
loop_
_entity.id
_entity.type
_entity.pdbx_description
1 polymer ?
#
loop_
_entity_poly.entity_id
_entity_poly.type
_entity_poly.pdbx_seq_one_letter_code
_entity_poly.pdbx_strand_id
1 'polypeptide(L)'
;MGMLLSDALAVQRLPERQKKLARSGRKVYLGHETRTGWSGYLPFYLFQCPNCLRLAKDYPHSYPENQYLACPECGAKVSFVRFWIRVNEFFSFIRFLFRLRLRFTK
;
A
#
# COMPACT_ATOMS: atom_id res chain seq x y z
N MET A 1 -12.53 -15.12 5.47
CA MET A 1 -12.37 -14.63 4.08
C MET A 1 -11.09 -15.25 3.57
N GLY A 2 -11.12 -15.99 2.45
CA GLY A 2 -9.93 -16.61 1.85
C GLY A 2 -9.49 -15.86 0.60
N MET A 3 -8.27 -16.09 0.14
CA MET A 3 -7.76 -15.51 -1.11
C MET A 3 -8.58 -15.98 -2.31
N LEU A 4 -8.95 -15.05 -3.21
CA LEU A 4 -9.58 -15.44 -4.48
C LEU A 4 -8.61 -16.33 -5.27
N LEU A 5 -9.11 -17.42 -5.84
CA LEU A 5 -8.29 -18.38 -6.60
C LEU A 5 -7.48 -17.69 -7.71
N SER A 6 -8.08 -16.69 -8.37
CA SER A 6 -7.41 -15.88 -9.40
C SER A 6 -6.21 -15.11 -8.86
N ASP A 7 -6.27 -14.61 -7.63
CA ASP A 7 -5.17 -13.88 -7.00
C ASP A 7 -4.07 -14.82 -6.54
N ALA A 8 -4.41 -15.99 -6.00
CA ALA A 8 -3.44 -17.01 -5.64
C ALA A 8 -2.63 -17.48 -6.86
N LEU A 9 -3.33 -17.75 -7.97
CA LEU A 9 -2.70 -18.11 -9.24
C LEU A 9 -1.85 -16.96 -9.80
N ALA A 10 -2.34 -15.72 -9.72
CA ALA A 10 -1.57 -14.55 -10.14
C ALA A 10 -0.25 -14.46 -9.37
N VAL A 11 -0.28 -14.59 -8.03
CA VAL A 11 0.92 -14.57 -7.18
C VAL A 11 1.89 -15.70 -7.53
N GLN A 12 1.39 -16.91 -7.81
CA GLN A 12 2.24 -18.05 -8.18
C GLN A 12 3.00 -17.81 -9.50
N ARG A 13 2.35 -17.19 -10.49
CA ARG A 13 2.93 -16.90 -11.81
C ARG A 13 3.94 -15.75 -11.83
N LEU A 14 4.06 -14.98 -10.75
CA LEU A 14 4.97 -13.85 -10.72
C LEU A 14 6.45 -14.27 -10.82
N PRO A 15 7.31 -13.46 -11.47
CA PRO A 15 8.75 -13.65 -11.47
C PRO A 15 9.33 -13.76 -10.04
N GLU A 16 10.27 -14.69 -9.84
CA GLU A 16 10.92 -14.90 -8.54
C GLU A 16 11.60 -13.64 -7.99
N ARG A 17 12.07 -12.74 -8.86
CA ARG A 17 12.61 -11.42 -8.45
C ARG A 17 11.58 -10.61 -7.68
N GLN A 18 10.34 -10.54 -8.15
CA GLN A 18 9.27 -9.79 -7.47
C GLN A 18 8.92 -10.45 -6.13
N LYS A 19 8.85 -11.79 -6.11
CA LYS A 19 8.61 -12.56 -4.87
C LYS A 19 9.72 -12.32 -3.83
N LYS A 20 10.98 -12.33 -4.23
CA LYS A 20 12.13 -12.03 -3.35
C LYS A 20 12.05 -10.62 -2.78
N LEU A 21 11.72 -9.61 -3.59
CA LEU A 21 11.53 -8.24 -3.12
C LEU A 21 10.37 -8.14 -2.12
N ALA A 22 9.26 -8.82 -2.38
CA ALA A 22 8.14 -8.85 -1.44
C ALA A 22 8.50 -9.52 -0.11
N ARG A 23 9.28 -10.61 -0.16
CA ARG A 23 9.81 -11.30 1.03
C ARG A 23 10.80 -10.45 1.83
N SER A 24 11.45 -9.45 1.22
CA SER A 24 12.29 -8.49 1.93
C SER A 24 11.49 -7.30 2.51
N GLY A 25 10.16 -7.41 2.57
CA GLY A 25 9.27 -6.39 3.13
C GLY A 25 8.88 -5.25 2.17
N ARG A 26 9.28 -5.31 0.89
CA ARG A 26 8.87 -4.31 -0.10
C ARG A 26 7.45 -4.59 -0.58
N LYS A 27 6.67 -3.54 -0.84
CA LYS A 27 5.41 -3.66 -1.61
C LYS A 27 5.75 -3.50 -3.09
N VAL A 28 5.60 -4.57 -3.87
CA VAL A 28 5.95 -4.59 -5.28
C VAL A 28 4.70 -4.32 -6.11
N TYR A 29 4.69 -3.21 -6.83
CA TYR A 29 3.59 -2.86 -7.72
C TYR A 29 3.46 -3.88 -8.86
N LEU A 30 2.24 -4.39 -9.08
CA LEU A 30 1.94 -5.41 -10.09
C LEU A 30 1.24 -4.86 -11.33
N GLY A 31 0.64 -3.68 -11.21
CA GLY A 31 -0.24 -3.14 -12.23
C GLY A 31 -1.48 -2.56 -11.61
N HIS A 32 -2.34 -1.99 -12.44
CA HIS A 32 -3.70 -1.70 -12.02
C HIS A 32 -4.62 -2.79 -12.60
N GLU A 33 -5.73 -3.06 -11.92
CA GLU A 33 -6.75 -4.01 -12.38
C GLU A 33 -8.15 -3.46 -12.06
N THR A 34 -9.14 -3.79 -12.88
CA THR A 34 -10.56 -3.61 -12.59
C THR A 34 -11.17 -4.99 -12.36
N ARG A 35 -12.09 -5.09 -11.41
CA ARG A 35 -12.88 -6.31 -11.22
C ARG A 35 -14.33 -6.06 -11.62
N THR A 36 -15.03 -7.13 -11.96
CA THR A 36 -16.47 -7.06 -12.26
C THR A 36 -17.21 -6.40 -11.09
N GLY A 37 -17.99 -5.37 -11.38
CA GLY A 37 -18.71 -4.58 -10.38
C GLY A 37 -17.91 -3.44 -9.73
N TRP A 38 -16.66 -3.22 -10.14
CA TRP A 38 -15.88 -2.05 -9.70
C TRP A 38 -16.04 -0.89 -10.68
N SER A 39 -16.15 0.32 -10.13
CA SER A 39 -16.26 1.56 -10.91
C SER A 39 -14.92 2.10 -11.42
N GLY A 40 -13.79 1.49 -11.02
CA GLY A 40 -12.46 2.04 -11.31
C GLY A 40 -11.34 1.01 -11.32
N TYR A 41 -10.20 1.47 -11.85
CA TYR A 41 -8.97 0.71 -12.01
C TYR A 41 -8.08 0.97 -10.78
N LEU A 42 -7.79 -0.07 -10.00
CA LEU A 42 -7.07 0.06 -8.72
C LEU A 42 -5.66 -0.52 -8.81
N PRO A 43 -4.65 0.10 -8.16
CA PRO A 43 -3.28 -0.38 -8.19
C PRO A 43 -3.09 -1.56 -7.24
N PHE A 44 -2.67 -2.71 -7.78
CA PHE A 44 -2.37 -3.91 -7.01
C PHE A 44 -0.89 -4.03 -6.67
N TYR A 45 -0.61 -4.58 -5.50
CA TYR A 45 0.71 -4.77 -4.95
C TYR A 45 0.88 -6.20 -4.42
N LEU A 46 2.04 -6.79 -4.69
CA LEU A 46 2.54 -7.97 -4.01
C LEU A 46 3.24 -7.56 -2.72
N PHE A 47 2.92 -8.23 -1.62
CA PHE A 47 3.57 -8.06 -0.34
C PHE A 47 3.65 -9.39 0.41
N GLN A 48 4.57 -9.49 1.36
CA GLN A 48 4.56 -10.58 2.35
C GLN A 48 3.77 -10.13 3.58
N CYS A 49 2.83 -10.96 4.03
CA CYS A 49 2.15 -10.72 5.29
C CYS A 49 3.11 -10.98 6.46
N PRO A 50 3.29 -10.05 7.41
CA PRO A 50 4.17 -10.26 8.56
C PRO A 50 3.63 -11.28 9.56
N ASN A 51 2.31 -11.56 9.55
CA ASN A 51 1.68 -12.49 10.48
C ASN A 51 1.82 -13.95 10.02
N CYS A 52 1.35 -14.26 8.80
CA CYS A 52 1.37 -15.64 8.28
C CYS A 52 2.53 -15.92 7.30
N LEU A 53 3.40 -14.94 7.01
CA LEU A 53 4.55 -15.03 6.11
C LEU A 53 4.23 -15.41 4.65
N ARG A 54 2.95 -15.52 4.28
CA ARG A 54 2.51 -15.80 2.91
C ARG A 54 2.60 -14.55 2.04
N LEU A 55 2.91 -14.77 0.77
CA LEU A 55 2.80 -13.73 -0.25
C LEU A 55 1.33 -13.51 -0.60
N ALA A 56 0.92 -12.26 -0.66
CA ALA A 56 -0.43 -11.86 -0.98
C ALA A 56 -0.42 -10.72 -1.99
N LYS A 57 -1.53 -10.62 -2.72
CA LYS A 57 -1.82 -9.54 -3.66
C LYS A 57 -3.03 -8.78 -3.13
N ASP A 58 -2.91 -7.46 -3.03
CA ASP A 58 -4.03 -6.60 -2.66
C ASP A 58 -3.80 -5.17 -3.17
N TYR A 59 -4.82 -4.32 -3.08
CA TYR A 59 -4.74 -2.90 -3.37
C TYR A 59 -4.83 -2.06 -2.08
N PRO A 60 -4.35 -0.81 -2.07
CA PRO A 60 -4.45 0.06 -0.91
C PRO A 60 -5.90 0.39 -0.56
N HIS A 61 -6.30 0.02 0.65
CA HIS A 61 -7.59 0.39 1.24
C HIS A 61 -7.45 1.66 2.07
N SER A 62 -8.56 2.35 2.33
CA SER A 62 -8.65 3.59 3.14
C SER A 62 -8.10 4.86 2.46
N TYR A 63 -8.22 5.97 3.18
CA TYR A 63 -7.71 7.28 2.78
C TYR A 63 -6.17 7.31 2.74
N PRO A 64 -5.57 8.16 1.89
CA PRO A 64 -4.13 8.19 1.64
C PRO A 64 -3.24 8.17 2.90
N GLU A 65 -3.66 8.85 3.97
CA GLU A 65 -2.90 9.00 5.22
C GLU A 65 -2.79 7.68 6.01
N ASN A 66 -3.79 6.80 5.87
CA ASN A 66 -3.93 5.57 6.64
C ASN A 66 -4.13 4.33 5.74
N GLN A 67 -3.52 4.36 4.56
CA GLN A 67 -3.64 3.27 3.62
C GLN A 67 -3.07 1.96 4.17
N TYR A 68 -3.72 0.84 3.85
CA TYR A 68 -3.26 -0.50 4.21
C TYR A 68 -3.54 -1.54 3.12
N LEU A 69 -2.79 -2.64 3.14
CA LEU A 69 -3.06 -3.86 2.39
C LEU A 69 -3.60 -4.91 3.36
N ALA A 70 -4.65 -5.64 2.97
CA ALA A 70 -5.23 -6.71 3.76
C ALA A 70 -4.69 -8.07 3.33
N CYS A 71 -4.19 -8.86 4.28
CA CYS A 71 -3.87 -10.25 4.01
C CYS A 71 -5.18 -11.06 3.90
N PRO A 72 -5.44 -11.74 2.76
CA PRO A 72 -6.66 -12.52 2.59
C PRO A 72 -6.64 -13.84 3.36
N GLU A 73 -5.53 -14.22 3.98
CA GLU A 73 -5.40 -15.48 4.74
C GLU A 73 -5.73 -15.29 6.21
N CYS A 74 -5.14 -14.26 6.83
CA CYS A 74 -5.27 -14.00 8.27
C CYS A 74 -5.96 -12.68 8.62
N GLY A 75 -6.36 -11.88 7.62
CA GLY A 75 -7.01 -10.58 7.82
C GLY A 75 -6.10 -9.46 8.34
N ALA A 76 -4.80 -9.71 8.53
CA ALA A 76 -3.87 -8.70 9.01
C ALA A 76 -3.77 -7.51 8.06
N LYS A 77 -3.83 -6.30 8.62
CA LYS A 77 -3.67 -5.03 7.89
C LYS A 77 -2.21 -4.59 7.91
N VAL A 78 -1.59 -4.54 6.74
CA VAL A 78 -0.20 -4.12 6.55
C VAL A 78 -0.19 -2.67 6.09
N SER A 79 0.41 -1.78 6.89
CA SER A 79 0.49 -0.34 6.57
C SER A 79 1.06 -0.11 5.17
N PHE A 80 0.37 0.67 4.36
CA PHE A 80 0.73 1.11 3.01
C PHE A 80 0.74 2.64 2.94
N VAL A 81 1.50 3.32 3.79
CA VAL A 81 1.62 4.78 3.63
C VAL A 81 2.64 5.08 2.53
N ARG A 82 2.22 5.81 1.47
CA ARG A 82 3.15 6.26 0.43
C ARG A 82 4.12 7.27 1.03
N PHE A 83 5.40 7.12 0.73
CA PHE A 83 6.46 8.01 1.24
C PHE A 83 6.17 9.50 0.98
N TRP A 84 5.67 9.84 -0.22
CA TRP A 84 5.30 11.22 -0.59
C TRP A 84 4.25 11.87 0.31
N ILE A 85 3.34 11.08 0.90
CA ILE A 85 2.31 11.61 1.82
C ILE A 85 2.98 12.11 3.10
N ARG A 86 3.92 11.34 3.65
CA ARG A 86 4.71 11.77 4.82
C ARG A 86 5.52 13.04 4.53
N VAL A 87 6.10 13.12 3.33
CA VAL A 87 6.85 14.30 2.90
C VAL A 87 5.93 15.51 2.78
N ASN A 88 4.75 15.35 2.19
CA ASN A 88 3.79 16.45 2.03
C ASN A 88 3.26 16.96 3.38
N GLU A 89 2.97 16.07 4.32
CA GLU A 89 2.61 16.47 5.68
C GLU A 89 3.73 17.25 6.38
N PHE A 90 4.98 16.80 6.23
CA PHE A 90 6.14 17.50 6.77
C PHE A 90 6.31 18.91 6.17
N PHE A 91 6.16 19.06 4.85
CA PHE A 91 6.23 20.38 4.21
C PHE A 91 5.04 21.27 4.57
N SER A 92 3.84 20.71 4.75
CA SER A 92 2.66 21.42 5.24
C SER A 92 2.92 21.99 6.64
N PHE A 93 3.50 21.18 7.52
CA PHE A 93 3.90 21.59 8.87
C PHE A 93 4.97 22.69 8.85
N ILE A 94 6.03 22.54 8.03
CA ILE A 94 7.04 23.59 7.86
C ILE A 94 6.41 24.90 7.39
N ARG A 95 5.56 24.85 6.36
CA ARG A 95 4.88 26.03 5.83
C ARG A 95 3.99 26.71 6.89
N PHE A 96 3.33 25.93 7.74
CA PHE A 96 2.56 26.43 8.87
C PHE A 96 3.45 27.17 9.89
N LEU A 97 4.59 26.59 10.26
CA LEU A 97 5.55 27.22 11.17
C LEU A 97 6.13 28.52 10.58
N PHE A 98 6.44 28.55 9.28
CA PHE A 98 6.88 29.78 8.60
C PHE A 98 5.81 30.88 8.63
N ARG A 99 4.52 30.51 8.43
CA ARG A 99 3.40 31.48 8.56
C ARG A 99 3.27 32.02 9.97
N LEU A 100 3.44 31.20 11.00
CA LEU A 100 3.42 31.66 12.39
C LEU A 100 4.59 32.62 12.66
N ARG A 101 5.80 32.27 12.22
CA ARG A 101 6.99 33.13 12.42
C ARG A 101 6.84 34.51 11.78
N LEU A 102 6.28 34.60 10.58
CA LEU A 102 6.03 35.87 9.89
C LEU A 102 4.90 36.71 10.51
N ARG A 103 4.06 36.11 11.37
CA ARG A 103 2.97 36.79 12.07
C ARG A 103 3.41 37.42 13.39
N PHE A 104 4.55 37.01 13.94
CA PHE A 104 5.15 37.53 15.18
C PHE A 104 6.30 38.52 14.95
N THR A 105 6.66 38.81 13.70
CA THR A 105 7.66 39.82 13.31
C THR A 105 7.07 41.10 12.72
N LYS A 106 5.76 41.33 12.91
CA LYS A 106 5.09 42.62 12.76
C LYS A 106 4.58 43.05 14.13
#